data_AF-H0F226-F1
#
_entry.id   AF-H0F226-F1
#
_cell.length_a   1.000
_cell.length_b   1.000
_cell.length_c   1.000
_cell.angle_alpha   90.00
_cell.angle_beta   90.00
_cell.angle_gamma   90.00
#
_symmetry.space_group_name_H-M   'P 1'
#
loop_
_entity.id
_entity.type
_entity.pdbx_description
1 polymer ?
#
loop_
_entity_poly.entity_id
_entity_poly.type
_entity_poly.pdbx_seq_one_letter_code
_entity_poly.pdbx_strand_id
1 'polypeptide(L)'
;MLEKAQYSDLWDFNTSDWFKKLTTKDAFVANLTLGRARLGRLIESKVLSNDFSSFDPSSGYTGPIYAITFVNSYAGSRIFERIIVIQEKDGNFRLSGIWTDKADKGR
;
A
#
# COMPACT_ATOMS: atom_id res chain seq x y z
N MET A 1 12.41 6.31 -14.73
CA MET A 1 13.50 5.70 -13.92
C MET A 1 13.45 6.11 -12.46
N LEU A 2 13.09 7.35 -12.11
CA LEU A 2 13.00 7.80 -10.71
C LEU A 2 12.00 7.00 -9.85
N GLU A 3 10.80 6.71 -10.38
CA GLU A 3 9.76 5.96 -9.64
C GLU A 3 10.14 4.51 -9.36
N LYS A 4 10.83 3.84 -10.29
CA LYS A 4 11.30 2.47 -10.09
C LYS A 4 12.33 2.39 -8.96
N ALA A 5 13.21 3.38 -8.87
CA ALA A 5 14.17 3.49 -7.77
C ALA A 5 13.45 3.70 -6.43
N GLN A 6 12.46 4.60 -6.38
CA GLN A 6 11.65 4.83 -5.18
C GLN A 6 10.88 3.59 -4.71
N TYR A 7 10.32 2.81 -5.63
CA TYR A 7 9.63 1.56 -5.26
C TYR A 7 10.60 0.45 -4.84
N SER A 8 11.81 0.43 -5.40
CA SER A 8 12.88 -0.43 -4.90
C SER A 8 13.26 -0.07 -3.47
N ASP A 9 13.43 1.22 -3.16
CA ASP A 9 13.78 1.68 -1.81
C ASP A 9 12.64 1.41 -0.81
N LEU A 10 11.38 1.58 -1.24
CA LEU A 10 10.20 1.21 -0.46
C LEU A 10 10.22 -0.29 -0.12
N TRP A 11 10.58 -1.14 -1.10
CA TRP A 11 10.74 -2.58 -0.86
C TRP A 11 11.87 -2.86 0.13
N ASP A 12 13.05 -2.30 -0.12
CA ASP A 12 14.25 -2.64 0.64
C ASP A 12 14.13 -2.20 2.11
N PHE A 13 13.67 -0.98 2.35
CA PHE A 13 13.76 -0.34 3.66
C PHE A 13 12.44 -0.25 4.43
N ASN A 14 11.30 -0.21 3.72
CA ASN A 14 10.01 0.15 4.31
C ASN A 14 8.93 -0.93 4.16
N THR A 15 9.28 -2.10 3.61
CA THR A 15 8.37 -3.23 3.44
C THR A 15 8.70 -4.33 4.44
N SER A 16 7.65 -4.90 5.04
CA SER A 16 7.74 -5.89 6.10
C SER A 16 8.37 -7.19 5.62
N ASP A 17 9.15 -7.83 6.48
CA ASP A 17 9.74 -9.14 6.18
C ASP A 17 8.66 -10.21 6.04
N TRP A 18 7.51 -10.01 6.71
CA TRP A 18 6.32 -10.82 6.49
C TRP A 18 5.83 -10.73 5.04
N PHE A 19 5.62 -9.53 4.52
CA PHE A 19 5.10 -9.33 3.17
C PHE A 19 6.10 -9.75 2.10
N LYS A 20 7.40 -9.60 2.36
CA LYS A 20 8.47 -10.10 1.50
C LYS A 20 8.46 -11.63 1.33
N LYS A 21 7.78 -12.39 2.19
CA LYS A 21 7.57 -13.85 2.01
C LYS A 21 6.41 -14.19 1.08
N LEU A 22 5.49 -13.25 0.87
CA LEU A 22 4.25 -13.46 0.11
C LEU A 22 4.39 -13.07 -1.37
N THR A 23 5.42 -12.31 -1.72
CA THR A 23 5.65 -11.81 -3.08
C THR A 23 7.14 -11.59 -3.35
N THR A 24 7.51 -11.24 -4.58
CA THR A 24 8.89 -10.91 -4.95
C THR A 24 9.07 -9.41 -5.14
N LYS A 25 10.32 -8.93 -4.99
CA LYS A 25 10.69 -7.53 -5.26
C LYS A 25 10.27 -7.09 -6.65
N ASP A 26 10.55 -7.93 -7.65
CA ASP A 26 10.23 -7.61 -9.05
C ASP A 26 8.73 -7.49 -9.26
N ALA A 27 7.93 -8.41 -8.72
CA ALA A 27 6.47 -8.34 -8.81
C ALA A 27 5.92 -7.10 -8.10
N PHE A 28 6.44 -6.77 -6.92
CA PHE A 28 6.07 -5.58 -6.17
C PHE A 28 6.35 -4.29 -6.95
N VAL A 29 7.59 -4.12 -7.42
CA VAL A 29 8.04 -2.94 -8.16
C VAL A 29 7.27 -2.83 -9.48
N ALA A 30 7.05 -3.94 -10.19
CA ALA A 30 6.29 -3.95 -11.43
C ALA A 30 4.83 -3.54 -11.21
N ASN A 31 4.16 -4.11 -10.19
CA ASN A 31 2.77 -3.78 -9.86
C ASN A 31 2.59 -2.31 -9.53
N LEU A 32 3.49 -1.73 -8.72
CA LEU A 32 3.44 -0.30 -8.40
C LEU A 32 3.73 0.57 -9.62
N THR A 33 4.76 0.24 -10.40
CA THR A 33 5.12 1.01 -11.59
C THR A 33 3.98 1.02 -12.62
N LEU A 34 3.42 -0.15 -12.95
CA LEU A 34 2.36 -0.28 -13.94
C LEU A 34 1.03 0.30 -13.43
N GLY A 35 0.71 0.09 -12.16
CA GLY A 35 -0.50 0.62 -11.54
C GLY A 35 -0.51 2.14 -11.53
N ARG A 36 0.61 2.76 -11.12
CA ARG A 36 0.72 4.22 -10.98
C ARG A 36 0.84 4.96 -12.30
N ALA A 37 1.58 4.41 -13.28
CA ALA A 37 1.73 5.03 -14.59
C ALA A 37 0.38 5.33 -15.28
N ARG A 38 -0.67 4.56 -14.97
CA ARG A 38 -2.01 4.71 -15.55
C ARG A 38 -2.85 5.81 -14.91
N LEU A 39 -2.51 6.26 -13.70
CA LEU A 39 -3.33 7.21 -12.94
C LEU A 39 -3.00 8.67 -13.30
N GLY A 40 -1.78 8.93 -13.77
CA GLY A 40 -1.25 10.27 -13.98
C GLY A 40 -0.80 10.94 -12.69
N ARG A 41 -0.67 12.27 -12.70
CA ARG A 41 -0.20 13.04 -11.53
C ARG A 41 -1.22 12.99 -10.39
N LEU A 42 -0.76 12.74 -9.16
CA LEU A 42 -1.56 12.91 -7.95
C LEU A 42 -1.91 14.40 -7.78
N ILE A 43 -3.19 14.69 -7.55
CA ILE A 43 -3.71 16.04 -7.30
C ILE A 43 -4.00 16.20 -5.81
N GLU A 44 -4.65 15.21 -5.19
CA GLU A 44 -5.05 15.27 -3.79
C GLU A 44 -5.01 13.86 -3.18
N SER A 45 -4.64 13.78 -1.90
CA SER A 45 -4.75 12.58 -1.08
C SER A 45 -5.39 12.95 0.24
N LYS A 46 -6.42 12.21 0.66
CA LYS A 46 -7.13 12.41 1.92
C LYS A 46 -7.28 11.07 2.64
N VAL A 47 -6.99 11.04 3.94
CA VAL A 47 -7.31 9.89 4.77
C VAL A 47 -8.83 9.80 4.92
N LEU A 48 -9.39 8.63 4.63
CA LEU A 48 -10.80 8.29 4.78
C LEU A 48 -11.05 7.50 6.05
N SER A 49 -10.20 6.50 6.33
CA SER A 49 -10.30 5.67 7.53
C SER A 49 -8.92 5.27 8.05
N ASN A 50 -8.86 4.95 9.33
CA ASN A 50 -7.72 4.31 9.98
C ASN A 50 -8.27 3.21 10.89
N ASP A 51 -8.04 1.97 10.51
CA ASP A 51 -8.55 0.79 11.19
C ASP A 51 -7.41 0.05 11.89
N PHE A 52 -7.64 -0.41 13.12
CA PHE A 52 -6.69 -1.23 13.88
C PHE A 52 -7.22 -2.66 14.03
N SER A 53 -6.32 -3.62 13.89
CA SER A 53 -6.55 -5.01 14.29
C SER A 53 -5.30 -5.60 14.95
N SER A 54 -5.48 -6.62 15.78
CA SER A 54 -4.39 -7.43 16.32
C SER A 54 -4.22 -8.78 15.61
N PHE A 55 -5.10 -9.08 14.66
CA PHE A 55 -5.14 -10.35 13.95
C PHE A 55 -5.72 -10.20 12.54
N ASP A 56 -5.10 -10.85 11.55
CA ASP A 56 -5.63 -11.00 10.20
C ASP A 56 -5.90 -12.49 9.90
N PRO A 57 -7.17 -12.91 9.83
CA PRO A 57 -7.51 -14.32 9.56
C PRO A 57 -7.13 -14.78 8.15
N SER A 58 -6.95 -13.87 7.20
CA SER A 58 -6.65 -14.24 5.81
C SER A 58 -5.18 -14.63 5.61
N SER A 59 -4.26 -13.96 6.31
CA SER A 59 -2.83 -14.26 6.28
C SER A 59 -2.36 -15.08 7.50
N GLY A 60 -3.16 -15.16 8.57
CA GLY A 60 -2.77 -15.78 9.83
C GLY A 60 -1.78 -14.94 10.65
N TYR A 61 -1.57 -13.67 10.28
CA TYR A 61 -0.68 -12.76 11.01
C TYR A 61 -1.32 -12.34 12.35
N THR A 62 -0.50 -12.34 13.40
CA THR A 62 -0.87 -11.89 14.75
C THR A 62 0.11 -10.80 15.20
N GLY A 63 -0.42 -9.64 15.58
CA GLY A 63 0.35 -8.47 16.00
C GLY A 63 -0.38 -7.18 15.62
N PRO A 64 0.15 -5.99 15.99
CA PRO A 64 -0.47 -4.72 15.62
C PRO A 64 -0.51 -4.52 14.11
N ILE A 65 -1.72 -4.34 13.57
CA ILE A 65 -2.01 -4.06 12.17
C ILE A 65 -2.76 -2.74 12.10
N TYR A 66 -2.29 -1.81 11.27
CA TYR A 66 -3.02 -0.61 10.92
C TYR A 66 -3.33 -0.62 9.43
N ALA A 67 -4.60 -0.40 9.09
CA ALA A 67 -5.06 -0.24 7.73
C ALA A 67 -5.56 1.20 7.52
N ILE A 68 -4.82 1.97 6.72
CA ILE A 68 -5.16 3.35 6.42
C ILE A 68 -5.73 3.41 5.02
N THR A 69 -6.98 3.86 4.90
CA THR A 69 -7.64 4.03 3.60
C THR A 69 -7.57 5.50 3.20
N PHE A 70 -7.08 5.76 2.00
CA PHE A 70 -7.02 7.07 1.38
C PHE A 70 -8.04 7.15 0.24
N VAL A 71 -8.54 8.35 0.02
CA VAL A 71 -9.13 8.74 -1.26
C VAL A 71 -8.13 9.59 -2.00
N ASN A 72 -7.60 9.05 -3.09
CA ASN A 72 -6.62 9.71 -3.93
C ASN A 72 -7.27 10.20 -5.21
N SER A 73 -7.15 11.48 -5.49
CA SER A 73 -7.55 12.11 -6.74
C SER A 73 -6.31 12.31 -7.60
N TYR A 74 -6.28 11.69 -8.77
CA TYR A 74 -5.28 11.88 -9.81
C TYR A 74 -5.88 12.63 -10.98
N ALA A 75 -5.03 13.16 -11.86
CA ALA A 75 -5.47 13.84 -13.08
C ALA A 75 -6.38 12.96 -13.96
N GLY A 76 -6.14 11.64 -14.01
CA GLY A 76 -6.92 10.71 -14.82
C GLY A 76 -8.02 9.94 -14.08
N SER A 77 -8.05 9.93 -12.75
CA SER A 77 -8.98 9.08 -11.99
C SER A 77 -9.05 9.43 -10.51
N ARG A 78 -10.08 8.93 -9.82
CA ARG A 78 -10.15 8.90 -8.36
C ARG A 78 -10.16 7.44 -7.91
N ILE A 79 -9.36 7.10 -6.92
CA ILE A 79 -9.27 5.74 -6.38
C ILE A 79 -9.33 5.75 -4.85
N PHE A 80 -9.84 4.66 -4.31
CA PHE A 80 -9.58 4.28 -2.93
C PHE A 80 -8.27 3.51 -2.88
N GLU A 81 -7.42 3.84 -1.93
CA GLU A 81 -6.17 3.14 -1.68
C GLU A 81 -6.06 2.77 -0.22
N ARG A 82 -5.97 1.48 0.08
CA ARG A 82 -5.72 1.00 1.44
C ARG A 82 -4.28 0.54 1.57
N ILE A 83 -3.57 1.16 2.49
CA ILE A 83 -2.22 0.78 2.91
C ILE A 83 -2.33 0.03 4.22
N ILE A 84 -1.76 -1.17 4.28
CA ILE A 84 -1.64 -1.93 5.52
C ILE A 84 -0.20 -1.85 6.00
N VAL A 85 0.00 -1.50 7.27
CA VAL A 85 1.28 -1.57 7.96
C VAL A 85 1.17 -2.49 9.16
N ILE A 86 2.23 -3.23 9.44
CA ILE A 86 2.36 -4.07 10.63
C ILE A 86 3.54 -3.62 11.46
N GLN A 87 3.46 -3.80 12.77
CA GLN A 87 4.62 -3.61 13.63
C GLN A 87 5.55 -4.82 13.55
N GLU A 88 6.80 -4.58 13.18
CA GLU A 88 7.84 -5.59 13.13
C GLU A 88 8.48 -5.82 14.50
N LYS A 89 9.31 -6.86 14.63
CA LYS A 89 9.96 -7.24 15.90
C LYS A 89 10.82 -6.12 16.51
N ASP A 90 11.33 -5.22 15.66
CA ASP A 90 12.12 -4.06 16.07
C ASP A 90 11.26 -2.85 16.47
N GLY A 91 9.93 -3.01 16.52
CA GLY A 91 8.98 -1.98 16.93
C GLY A 91 8.58 -1.01 15.82
N ASN A 92 9.21 -1.10 14.64
CA ASN A 92 8.92 -0.21 13.51
C ASN A 92 7.72 -0.69 12.70
N PHE A 93 6.90 0.25 12.22
CA PHE A 93 5.82 -0.06 11.30
C PHE A 93 6.35 -0.14 9.87
N ARG A 94 6.08 -1.26 9.19
CA ARG A 94 6.46 -1.48 7.79
C ARG A 94 5.27 -1.87 6.95
N LEU A 95 5.32 -1.52 5.68
CA LEU A 95 4.30 -1.84 4.68
C LEU A 95 4.11 -3.35 4.59
N SER A 96 2.86 -3.80 4.71
CA SER A 96 2.49 -5.21 4.62
C SER A 96 1.34 -5.49 3.64
N GLY A 97 0.88 -4.48 2.92
CA GLY A 97 -0.13 -4.65 1.88
C GLY A 97 -0.55 -3.33 1.27
N ILE A 98 -0.91 -3.38 -0.01
CA ILE A 98 -1.51 -2.27 -0.76
C ILE A 98 -2.69 -2.83 -1.53
N TRP A 99 -3.86 -2.22 -1.34
CA TRP A 99 -5.05 -2.48 -2.14
C TRP A 99 -5.53 -1.20 -2.78
N THR A 100 -5.98 -1.29 -4.03
CA THR A 100 -6.58 -0.16 -4.74
C THR A 100 -7.91 -0.59 -5.34
N ASP A 101 -8.88 0.30 -5.29
CA ASP A 101 -10.16 0.13 -5.94
C ASP A 101 -10.60 1.45 -6.59
N LYS A 102 -11.45 1.38 -7.62
CA LYS A 102 -12.01 2.58 -8.22
C LYS A 102 -12.90 3.26 -7.19
N ALA A 103 -12.68 4.56 -7.01
CA ALA A 103 -13.67 5.40 -6.35
C ALA A 103 -14.71 5.74 -7.41
N ASP A 104 -15.64 4.81 -7.67
CA ASP A 104 -16.76 5.09 -8.56
C ASP A 104 -17.45 6.37 -8.08
N LYS A 105 -17.72 7.28 -9.03
CA LYS A 105 -18.69 8.34 -8.80
C LYS A 105 -20.01 7.62 -8.58
N GLY A 106 -20.46 7.54 -7.34
CA GLY A 106 -21.82 7.13 -7.03
C GLY A 106 -22.78 7.81 -8.03
N ARG A 107 -23.64 7.00 -8.64
CA ARG A 107 -24.83 7.51 -9.33
C ARG A 107 -25.70 8.29 -8.36
#